data_AF-A0AAX2ZCK8-F1
#
_entry.id   AF-A0AAX2ZCK8-F1
#
_cell.length_a   1.000
_cell.length_b   1.000
_cell.length_c   1.000
_cell.angle_alpha   90.00
_cell.angle_beta   90.00
_cell.angle_gamma   90.00
#
_symmetry.space_group_name_H-M   'P 1'
#
loop_
_entity.id
_entity.type
_entity.pdbx_description
1 polymer ?
#
loop_
_entity_poly.entity_id
_entity_poly.type
_entity_poly.pdbx_seq_one_letter_code
_entity_poly.pdbx_strand_id
1 'polypeptide(L)'
;MKMYMKGNKRSKETSSPIPNTIAYAAIKNFLVSKEFAETREEYCIGKLDKKQVSQIMTDIKWLFRNYKDMEVLAIEDSDNKAIRFIL
;
A
#
# COMPACT_ATOMS: atom_id res chain seq x y z
N MET A 1 7.15 1.61 -5.58
CA MET A 1 6.96 1.10 -4.22
C MET A 1 8.13 0.21 -3.81
N LYS A 2 8.76 0.53 -2.70
CA LYS A 2 9.81 -0.22 -2.04
C LYS A 2 9.32 -0.59 -0.65
N MET A 3 9.59 -1.81 -0.23
CA MET A 3 9.38 -2.24 1.15
C MET A 3 10.73 -2.22 1.85
N TYR A 4 10.80 -1.56 2.99
CA TYR A 4 11.95 -1.54 3.88
C TYR A 4 11.61 -2.35 5.12
N MET A 5 12.49 -3.28 5.48
CA MET A 5 12.35 -4.10 6.68
C MET A 5 13.54 -3.88 7.59
N LYS A 6 13.27 -3.62 8.87
CA LYS A 6 14.27 -3.54 9.92
C LYS A 6 13.98 -4.61 10.96
N GLY A 7 14.91 -5.55 11.12
CA GLY A 7 14.82 -6.60 12.12
C GLY A 7 15.47 -6.20 13.43
N ASN A 8 14.95 -6.74 14.54
CA ASN A 8 15.35 -6.38 15.90
C ASN A 8 16.85 -6.59 16.22
N LYS A 9 17.52 -7.52 15.51
CA LYS A 9 18.97 -7.83 15.65
C LYS A 9 19.85 -7.26 14.54
N ARG A 10 19.29 -6.55 13.56
CA ARG A 10 20.03 -6.06 12.38
C ARG A 10 20.12 -4.53 12.40
N SER A 11 21.35 -4.02 12.32
CA SER A 11 21.62 -2.58 12.25
C SER A 11 21.26 -1.96 10.88
N LYS A 12 21.25 -2.75 9.81
CA LYS A 12 20.92 -2.31 8.44
C LYS A 12 19.52 -2.74 8.02
N GLU A 13 18.78 -1.81 7.41
CA GLU A 13 17.50 -2.07 6.76
C GLU A 13 17.70 -2.81 5.43
N THR A 14 16.82 -3.75 5.13
CA THR A 14 16.77 -4.42 3.81
C THR A 14 15.63 -3.83 3.00
N SER A 15 15.95 -3.35 1.79
CA SER A 15 14.95 -2.86 0.84
C SER A 15 14.66 -3.89 -0.24
N SER A 16 13.39 -4.17 -0.51
CA SER A 16 12.97 -4.95 -1.68
C SER A 16 12.05 -4.11 -2.57
N PRO A 17 12.26 -4.12 -3.90
CA PRO A 17 11.31 -3.50 -4.82
C PRO A 17 10.05 -4.36 -4.85
N ILE A 18 8.88 -3.75 -4.62
CA ILE A 18 7.61 -4.38 -4.93
C ILE A 18 7.30 -4.06 -6.38
N PRO A 19 7.13 -5.07 -7.26
CA PRO A 19 6.69 -4.82 -8.62
C PRO A 19 5.40 -3.99 -8.61
N ASN A 20 5.42 -2.83 -9.27
CA ASN A 20 4.30 -1.90 -9.27
C ASN A 20 2.99 -2.58 -9.71
N THR A 21 3.06 -3.56 -10.62
CA THR A 21 1.93 -4.38 -11.05
C THR A 21 1.25 -5.12 -9.90
N ILE A 22 2.02 -5.69 -8.97
CA ILE A 22 1.51 -6.39 -7.80
C ILE A 22 0.85 -5.40 -6.84
N ALA A 23 1.48 -4.24 -6.60
CA ALA A 23 0.92 -3.20 -5.74
C ALA A 23 -0.40 -2.65 -6.29
N TYR A 24 -0.47 -2.31 -7.58
CA TYR A 24 -1.71 -1.85 -8.22
C TYR A 24 -2.79 -2.94 -8.22
N ALA A 25 -2.42 -4.20 -8.42
CA ALA A 25 -3.37 -5.31 -8.36
C ALA A 25 -3.93 -5.49 -6.95
N ALA A 26 -3.10 -5.42 -5.91
CA ALA A 26 -3.53 -5.51 -4.52
C ALA A 26 -4.49 -4.36 -4.16
N ILE A 27 -4.17 -3.11 -4.52
CA ILE A 27 -5.05 -1.98 -4.26
C ILE A 27 -6.37 -2.12 -5.02
N LYS A 28 -6.32 -2.48 -6.30
CA LYS A 28 -7.54 -2.72 -7.08
C LYS A 28 -8.40 -3.82 -6.46
N ASN A 29 -7.79 -4.91 -5.99
CA ASN A 29 -8.48 -6.00 -5.32
C ASN A 29 -9.12 -5.52 -4.00
N PHE A 30 -8.40 -4.72 -3.21
CA PHE A 30 -8.93 -4.09 -2.01
C PHE A 30 -10.16 -3.22 -2.31
N LEU A 31 -10.21 -2.52 -3.44
CA LEU A 31 -11.35 -1.65 -3.80
C LEU A 31 -12.61 -2.41 -4.24
N VAL A 32 -12.48 -3.65 -4.76
CA VAL A 32 -13.59 -4.34 -5.45
C VAL A 32 -13.96 -5.71 -4.88
N SER A 33 -13.05 -6.41 -4.20
CA SER A 33 -13.31 -7.77 -3.69
C SER A 33 -14.31 -7.75 -2.55
N LYS A 34 -15.16 -8.77 -2.47
CA LYS A 34 -16.10 -8.93 -1.35
C LYS A 34 -15.38 -9.21 -0.03
N GLU A 35 -14.20 -9.82 -0.10
CA GLU A 35 -13.37 -10.18 1.07
C GLU A 35 -12.98 -8.95 1.91
N PHE A 36 -12.87 -7.78 1.28
CA PHE A 36 -12.50 -6.53 1.95
C PHE A 36 -13.69 -5.59 2.16
N ALA A 37 -14.93 -6.06 2.04
CA ALA A 37 -16.10 -5.19 2.13
C ALA A 37 -16.23 -4.51 3.50
N GLU A 38 -16.09 -5.27 4.58
CA GLU A 38 -16.15 -4.76 5.96
C GLU A 38 -15.01 -3.78 6.24
N THR A 39 -13.77 -4.16 5.90
CA THR A 39 -12.61 -3.28 6.04
C THR A 39 -12.78 -1.98 5.24
N ARG A 40 -13.27 -2.03 4.00
CA ARG A 40 -13.53 -0.81 3.22
C ARG A 40 -14.54 0.11 3.90
N GLU A 41 -15.58 -0.45 4.50
CA GLU A 41 -16.60 0.32 5.22
C GLU A 41 -16.01 1.04 6.44
N GLU A 42 -15.09 0.41 7.18
CA GLU A 42 -14.33 1.06 8.27
C GLU A 42 -13.55 2.29 7.79
N TYR A 43 -13.03 2.27 6.56
CA TYR A 43 -12.37 3.40 5.93
C TYR A 43 -13.33 4.38 5.23
N CYS A 44 -14.64 4.27 5.45
CA CYS A 44 -15.68 5.07 4.78
C CYS A 44 -15.66 4.93 3.24
N ILE A 45 -15.16 3.82 2.72
CA ILE A 45 -15.14 3.51 1.30
C ILE A 45 -16.40 2.70 0.98
N GLY A 46 -17.40 3.39 0.44
CA GLY A 46 -18.65 2.76 -0.02
C GLY A 46 -18.47 1.86 -1.26
N LYS A 47 -19.58 1.34 -1.77
CA LYS A 47 -19.58 0.56 -3.00
C LYS A 47 -19.20 1.43 -4.19
N LEU A 48 -18.04 1.17 -4.77
CA LEU A 48 -17.52 1.91 -5.92
C LEU A 48 -18.04 1.33 -7.24
N ASP A 49 -18.39 2.20 -8.17
CA ASP A 49 -18.63 1.82 -9.56
C ASP A 49 -17.32 1.72 -10.36
N LYS A 50 -17.40 1.18 -11.59
CA LYS A 50 -16.23 0.97 -12.45
C LYS A 50 -15.49 2.26 -12.80
N LYS A 51 -16.20 3.39 -12.97
CA LYS A 51 -15.59 4.69 -13.30
C LYS A 51 -14.84 5.25 -12.09
N GLN A 52 -15.44 5.16 -10.90
CA GLN A 52 -14.82 5.57 -9.65
C GLN A 52 -13.54 4.76 -9.37
N VAL A 53 -13.59 3.44 -9.52
CA VAL A 53 -12.39 2.60 -9.40
C VAL A 53 -11.33 3.00 -10.42
N SER A 54 -11.72 3.24 -11.67
CA SER A 54 -10.76 3.66 -12.71
C SER A 54 -10.11 5.02 -12.39
N GLN A 55 -10.87 5.97 -11.85
CA GLN A 55 -10.36 7.27 -11.44
C GLN A 55 -9.35 7.11 -10.30
N ILE A 56 -9.73 6.40 -9.22
CA ILE A 56 -8.87 6.13 -8.07
C ILE A 56 -7.55 5.49 -8.51
N MET A 57 -7.60 4.48 -9.40
CA MET A 57 -6.38 3.84 -9.89
C MET A 57 -5.49 4.78 -10.72
N THR A 58 -6.09 5.73 -11.44
CA THR A 58 -5.35 6.77 -12.17
C THR A 58 -4.66 7.72 -11.20
N ASP A 59 -5.36 8.13 -10.15
CA ASP A 59 -4.86 9.05 -9.13
C ASP A 59 -3.72 8.42 -8.32
N ILE A 60 -3.85 7.14 -7.93
CA ILE A 60 -2.79 6.37 -7.28
C ILE A 60 -1.56 6.29 -8.20
N LYS A 61 -1.76 6.02 -9.50
CA LYS A 61 -0.65 5.95 -10.46
C LYS A 61 0.05 7.30 -10.62
N TRP A 62 -0.70 8.39 -10.61
CA TRP A 62 -0.16 9.74 -10.62
C TRP A 62 0.63 10.01 -9.33
N LEU A 63 0.09 9.63 -8.17
CA LEU A 63 0.73 9.85 -6.87
C LEU A 63 2.07 9.09 -6.78
N PHE A 64 2.11 7.82 -7.19
CA PHE A 64 3.34 6.99 -7.24
C PHE A 64 4.39 7.55 -8.21
N ARG A 65 3.97 8.25 -9.27
CA ARG A 65 4.91 8.84 -10.25
C ARG A 65 5.54 10.12 -9.72
N ASN A 66 4.78 10.95 -9.02
CA ASN A 66 5.18 12.30 -8.64
C ASN A 66 5.84 12.35 -7.26
N TYR A 67 5.43 11.51 -6.33
CA TYR A 67 5.96 11.49 -4.97
C TYR A 67 6.85 10.27 -4.77
N LYS A 68 8.12 10.44 -5.15
CA LYS A 68 9.17 9.46 -4.85
C LYS A 68 9.50 9.54 -3.37
N ASP A 69 9.76 8.38 -2.77
CA ASP A 69 10.22 8.26 -1.40
C ASP A 69 9.20 8.71 -0.34
N MET A 70 7.91 8.82 -0.71
CA MET A 70 6.82 9.07 0.22
C MET A 70 6.53 7.80 1.03
N GLU A 71 6.70 7.88 2.35
CA GLU A 71 6.29 6.81 3.26
C GLU A 71 4.76 6.78 3.36
N VAL A 72 4.17 5.65 2.98
CA VAL A 72 2.71 5.45 2.89
C VAL A 72 2.17 4.54 3.99
N LEU A 73 3.01 3.67 4.55
CA LEU A 73 2.63 2.80 5.67
C LEU A 73 3.87 2.42 6.46
N ALA A 74 3.81 2.58 7.78
CA ALA A 74 4.79 2.06 8.71
C ALA A 74 4.08 1.13 9.71
N ILE A 75 4.58 -0.10 9.83
CA ILE A 75 4.12 -1.08 10.81
C ILE A 75 5.28 -1.36 11.74
N GLU A 76 5.08 -1.19 13.03
CA GLU A 76 6.05 -1.52 14.06
C GLU A 76 5.44 -2.55 15.01
N ASP A 77 6.14 -3.68 15.20
CA ASP A 77 5.73 -4.69 16.18
C ASP A 77 6.28 -4.37 17.59
N SER A 78 5.78 -5.06 18.61
CA SER A 78 6.22 -4.89 20.01
C SER A 78 7.70 -5.25 20.23
N ASP A 79 8.31 -5.93 19.25
CA ASP A 79 9.72 -6.27 19.23
C ASP A 79 10.51 -5.27 18.35
N ASN A 80 10.06 -4.02 18.18
CA ASN A 80 10.73 -3.00 17.36
C ASN A 80 11.10 -3.45 15.93
N LYS A 81 10.41 -4.45 15.35
CA LYS A 81 10.53 -4.73 13.92
C LYS A 81 9.68 -3.73 13.17
N ALA A 82 10.33 -2.93 12.33
CA ALA A 82 9.67 -1.96 11.48
C ALA A 82 9.58 -2.47 10.04
N ILE A 83 8.39 -2.43 9.47
CA ILE A 83 8.15 -2.60 8.04
C ILE A 83 7.60 -1.28 7.51
N ARG A 84 8.30 -0.68 6.55
CA ARG A 84 7.93 0.60 5.96
C ARG A 84 7.70 0.42 4.47
N PHE A 85 6.60 0.97 3.98
CA PHE A 85 6.26 1.00 2.58
C PHE A 85 6.44 2.41 2.07
N ILE A 86 7.27 2.54 1.05
CA ILE A 86 7.68 3.82 0.47
C ILE A 86 7.38 3.79 -1.02
N LEU A 87 6.85 4.87 -1.60
CA LEU A 87 6.52 4.95 -3.02
C LEU A 87 7.75 5.04 -3.94
#